data_AF-A0A6V7Y0U1-F1
#
_entry.id   AF-A0A6V7Y0U1-F1
#
_cell.length_a   1.000
_cell.length_b   1.000
_cell.length_c   1.000
_cell.angle_alpha   90.00
_cell.angle_beta   90.00
_cell.angle_gamma   90.00
#
_symmetry.space_group_name_H-M   'P 1'
#
loop_
_entity.id
_entity.type
_entity.pdbx_description
1 polymer ?
#
loop_
_entity_poly.entity_id
_entity_poly.type
_entity_poly.pdbx_seq_one_letter_code
_entity_poly.pdbx_strand_id
1 'polypeptide(L)'
;MQQIERLANLKLKGLFASELEFNLFNETYESASQKHWKNLNNHQYMNHHQYSTHHQYMNISASSAIEPFMRSVRNKLEEAGILMEATHPESLPSQHELNFVPADPLTMADRHIIAKHGIRDMAEVWNDCIFYG
;
A
#
# COMPACT_ATOMS: atom_id res chain seq x y z
N MET A 1 17.65 -2.97 17.08
CA MET A 1 17.40 -2.75 18.51
C MET A 1 18.23 -1.63 19.15
N GLN A 2 19.51 -1.46 18.82
CA GLN A 2 20.39 -0.44 19.43
C GLN A 2 19.79 0.98 19.55
N GLN A 3 19.06 1.48 18.54
CA GLN A 3 18.46 2.82 18.61
C GLN A 3 17.32 2.93 19.64
N ILE A 4 16.56 1.84 19.83
CA ILE A 4 15.48 1.76 20.83
C ILE A 4 16.09 1.80 22.24
N GLU A 5 17.19 1.07 22.46
CA GLU A 5 17.92 1.08 23.73
C GLU A 5 18.52 2.46 24.06
N ARG A 6 19.04 3.16 23.05
CA ARG A 6 19.53 4.54 23.21
C ARG A 6 18.43 5.49 23.70
N LEU A 7 17.22 5.39 23.16
CA LEU A 7 16.07 6.17 23.64
C LEU A 7 15.70 5.82 25.08
N ALA A 8 15.67 4.53 25.41
CA ALA A 8 15.34 4.06 26.75
C ALA A 8 16.35 4.58 27.81
N ASN A 9 17.65 4.60 27.48
CA ASN A 9 18.69 5.16 28.36
C ASN A 9 18.51 6.67 28.63
N LEU A 10 17.83 7.38 27.72
CA LEU A 10 17.44 8.78 27.88
C LEU A 10 16.06 8.95 28.54
N LYS A 11 15.41 7.85 28.98
CA LYS A 11 14.03 7.82 29.48
C LYS A 11 12.99 8.33 28.47
N LEU A 12 13.27 8.12 27.18
CA LEU A 12 12.37 8.45 26.07
C LEU A 12 11.78 7.17 25.45
N LYS A 13 10.61 7.31 24.82
CA LYS A 13 10.00 6.26 24.00
C LYS A 13 9.75 6.79 22.60
N GLY A 14 10.12 6.01 21.59
CA GLY A 14 9.78 6.30 20.20
C GLY A 14 8.38 5.79 19.88
N LEU A 15 7.61 6.61 19.14
CA LEU A 15 6.37 6.21 18.49
C LEU A 15 6.54 6.52 17.00
N PHE A 16 6.28 5.54 16.15
CA PHE A 16 6.46 5.61 14.71
C PHE A 16 5.13 5.31 14.03
N ALA A 17 4.80 6.13 13.04
CA ALA A 17 3.79 5.86 12.04
C ALA A 17 4.52 5.73 10.70
N SER A 18 4.08 4.79 9.87
CA SER A 18 4.59 4.68 8.52
C SER A 18 3.45 4.87 7.54
N GLU A 19 3.81 5.38 6.39
CA GLU A 19 2.97 5.46 5.19
C GLU A 19 3.58 4.50 4.18
N LEU A 20 2.74 3.68 3.55
CA LEU A 20 3.17 2.71 2.55
C LEU A 20 2.40 2.96 1.26
N GLU A 21 3.08 3.61 0.33
CA GLU A 21 2.60 3.84 -1.02
C GLU A 21 2.95 2.67 -1.96
N PHE A 22 2.06 2.38 -2.90
CA PHE A 22 2.30 1.42 -3.97
C PHE A 22 1.46 1.75 -5.20
N ASN A 23 1.90 1.26 -6.35
CA ASN A 23 1.12 1.28 -7.59
C ASN A 23 0.51 -0.09 -7.85
N LEU A 24 -0.75 -0.16 -8.29
CA LEU A 24 -1.46 -1.40 -8.66
C LEU A 24 -1.83 -1.43 -10.14
N PHE A 25 -1.38 -2.46 -10.86
CA PHE A 25 -1.58 -2.60 -12.29
C PHE A 25 -2.38 -3.85 -12.63
N ASN A 26 -3.20 -3.76 -13.69
CA ASN A 26 -3.92 -4.89 -14.27
C ASN A 26 -2.98 -5.70 -15.17
N GLU A 27 -2.01 -6.35 -14.52
CA GLU A 27 -0.95 -7.15 -15.13
C GLU A 27 -0.55 -8.22 -14.14
N THR A 28 -0.20 -9.42 -14.61
CA THR A 28 0.51 -10.36 -13.74
C THR A 28 1.97 -9.94 -13.61
N TYR A 29 2.68 -10.43 -12.59
CA TYR A 29 4.12 -10.23 -12.50
C TYR A 29 4.88 -10.74 -13.74
N GLU A 30 4.39 -11.84 -14.35
CA GLU A 30 4.94 -12.36 -15.60
C GLU A 30 4.71 -11.40 -16.77
N SER A 31 3.47 -10.90 -16.96
CA SER A 31 3.18 -9.99 -18.08
C SER A 31 3.90 -8.65 -17.92
N ALA A 32 3.99 -8.13 -16.70
CA ALA A 32 4.76 -6.93 -16.38
C ALA A 32 6.25 -7.12 -16.68
N SER A 33 6.81 -8.29 -16.33
CA SER A 33 8.21 -8.63 -16.62
C SER A 33 8.48 -8.74 -18.12
N GLN A 34 7.59 -9.37 -18.88
CA GLN A 34 7.68 -9.44 -20.36
C GLN A 34 7.63 -8.05 -21.01
N LYS A 35 6.91 -7.10 -20.40
CA LYS A 35 6.87 -5.69 -20.81
C LYS A 35 8.06 -4.87 -20.31
N HIS A 36 9.03 -5.49 -19.64
CA HIS A 36 10.13 -4.80 -18.97
C HIS A 36 9.65 -3.68 -18.04
N TRP A 37 8.51 -3.89 -17.37
CA TRP A 37 7.91 -2.95 -16.42
C TRP A 37 7.54 -1.60 -17.05
N LYS A 38 7.25 -1.57 -18.35
CA LYS A 38 6.85 -0.37 -19.10
C LYS A 38 5.46 -0.54 -19.69
N ASN A 39 4.76 0.57 -19.89
CA ASN A 39 3.43 0.60 -20.53
C ASN A 39 2.45 -0.41 -19.89
N LEU A 40 2.45 -0.48 -18.56
CA LEU A 40 1.57 -1.36 -17.81
C LEU A 40 0.14 -0.81 -17.84
N ASN A 41 -0.84 -1.72 -17.94
CA ASN A 41 -2.23 -1.30 -17.87
C ASN A 41 -2.57 -0.90 -16.44
N ASN A 42 -3.22 0.26 -16.27
CA ASN A 42 -3.78 0.63 -14.97
C ASN A 42 -4.80 -0.42 -14.52
N HIS A 43 -5.00 -0.52 -13.21
CA HIS A 43 -5.96 -1.46 -12.65
C HIS A 43 -7.35 -1.33 -13.32
N GLN A 44 -8.08 -2.44 -13.52
CA GLN A 44 -9.32 -2.47 -14.30
C GLN A 44 -10.39 -1.50 -13.80
N TYR A 45 -10.49 -1.29 -12.48
CA TYR A 45 -11.44 -0.35 -11.89
C TYR A 45 -11.04 1.12 -12.11
N MET A 46 -9.78 1.37 -12.47
CA MET A 46 -9.24 2.69 -12.74
C MET A 46 -9.31 3.09 -14.22
N ASN A 47 -9.82 2.21 -15.11
CA ASN A 47 -9.89 2.46 -16.55
C ASN A 47 -10.69 3.72 -16.91
N HIS A 48 -11.74 4.05 -16.16
CA HIS A 48 -12.54 5.26 -16.41
C HIS A 48 -11.83 6.55 -15.97
N HIS A 49 -10.81 6.43 -15.13
CA HIS A 49 -10.00 7.52 -14.62
C HIS A 49 -8.70 7.72 -15.41
N GLN A 50 -8.39 6.85 -16.38
CA GLN A 50 -7.20 6.99 -17.24
C GLN A 50 -7.21 8.27 -18.09
N TYR A 51 -8.41 8.79 -18.40
CA TYR A 51 -8.59 10.03 -19.15
C TYR A 51 -8.77 11.26 -18.23
N SER A 52 -8.75 11.07 -16.91
CA SER A 52 -8.81 12.17 -15.96
C SER A 52 -7.42 12.78 -15.81
N THR A 53 -7.25 14.01 -16.31
CA THR A 53 -6.09 14.86 -16.00
C THR A 53 -6.11 15.39 -14.56
N HIS A 54 -7.15 15.05 -13.78
CA HIS A 54 -7.29 15.51 -12.40
C HIS A 54 -6.57 14.57 -11.43
N HIS A 55 -5.83 15.21 -10.54
CA HIS A 55 -5.17 14.61 -9.38
C HIS A 55 -6.13 13.68 -8.61
N GLN A 56 -5.72 12.44 -8.37
CA GLN A 56 -6.58 11.42 -7.77
C GLN A 56 -6.49 11.36 -6.24
N TYR A 57 -5.62 12.17 -5.64
CA TYR A 57 -5.43 12.26 -4.20
C TYR A 57 -6.78 12.45 -3.49
N MET A 58 -7.12 11.49 -2.62
CA MET A 58 -8.36 11.49 -1.84
C MET A 58 -9.66 11.56 -2.68
N ASN A 59 -9.61 11.22 -3.97
CA ASN A 59 -10.77 11.28 -4.85
C ASN A 59 -11.79 10.16 -4.52
N ILE A 60 -13.04 10.54 -4.22
CA ILE A 60 -14.09 9.59 -3.81
C ILE A 60 -14.42 8.55 -4.89
N SER A 61 -14.43 8.95 -6.17
CA SER A 61 -14.72 8.03 -7.28
C SER A 61 -13.60 7.03 -7.47
N ALA A 62 -12.34 7.47 -7.38
CA ALA A 62 -11.17 6.59 -7.40
C ALA A 62 -11.17 5.63 -6.21
N SER A 63 -11.43 6.13 -4.99
CA SER A 63 -11.58 5.31 -3.79
C SER A 63 -12.66 4.24 -3.96
N SER A 64 -13.84 4.63 -4.47
CA SER A 64 -14.96 3.71 -4.68
C SER A 64 -14.64 2.64 -5.71
N ALA A 65 -13.88 2.98 -6.75
CA ALA A 65 -13.48 2.06 -7.79
C ALA A 65 -12.54 0.96 -7.26
N ILE A 66 -11.55 1.32 -6.44
CA ILE A 66 -10.56 0.36 -5.93
C ILE A 66 -10.96 -0.34 -4.62
N GLU A 67 -12.06 0.08 -4.00
CA GLU A 67 -12.51 -0.40 -2.71
C GLU A 67 -12.60 -1.94 -2.59
N PRO A 68 -13.00 -2.75 -3.59
CA PRO A 68 -12.98 -4.20 -3.46
C PRO A 68 -11.59 -4.77 -3.11
N PHE A 69 -10.54 -4.27 -3.77
CA PHE A 69 -9.16 -4.67 -3.52
C PHE A 69 -8.69 -4.13 -2.16
N MET A 70 -8.87 -2.82 -1.92
CA MET A 70 -8.40 -2.19 -0.68
C MET A 70 -9.09 -2.75 0.57
N ARG A 71 -10.37 -3.14 0.46
CA ARG A 71 -11.07 -3.85 1.55
C ARG A 71 -10.45 -5.21 1.84
N SER A 72 -10.13 -5.98 0.81
CA SER A 72 -9.44 -7.27 0.99
C SER A 72 -8.11 -7.08 1.70
N VAL A 73 -7.33 -6.07 1.28
CA VAL A 73 -6.06 -5.70 1.91
C VAL A 73 -6.24 -5.36 3.38
N ARG A 74 -7.14 -4.42 3.71
CA ARG A 74 -7.39 -4.01 5.10
C ARG A 74 -7.83 -5.19 5.97
N ASN A 75 -8.78 -5.99 5.51
CA ASN A 75 -9.27 -7.15 6.27
C ASN A 75 -8.14 -8.16 6.56
N LYS A 76 -7.30 -8.48 5.56
CA LYS A 76 -6.21 -9.45 5.72
C LYS A 76 -5.09 -8.94 6.62
N LEU A 77 -4.78 -7.65 6.54
CA LEU A 77 -3.79 -7.03 7.44
C LEU A 77 -4.32 -6.97 8.88
N GLU A 78 -5.59 -6.63 9.08
CA GLU A 78 -6.22 -6.65 10.40
C GLU A 78 -6.28 -8.06 10.99
N GLU A 79 -6.62 -9.07 10.19
CA GLU A 79 -6.54 -10.50 10.58
C GLU A 79 -5.12 -10.90 11.00
N ALA A 80 -4.09 -10.29 10.40
CA ALA A 80 -2.68 -10.46 10.78
C ALA A 80 -2.23 -9.59 11.97
N GLY A 81 -3.14 -8.84 12.61
CA GLY A 81 -2.85 -7.97 13.75
C GLY A 81 -2.23 -6.62 13.38
N ILE A 82 -2.29 -6.24 12.10
CA ILE A 82 -1.78 -4.97 11.57
C ILE A 82 -2.95 -4.00 11.41
N LEU A 83 -3.07 -3.09 12.36
CA LEU A 83 -4.15 -2.10 12.35
C LEU A 83 -3.85 -0.96 11.39
N MET A 84 -4.84 -0.63 10.57
CA MET A 84 -4.81 0.46 9.62
C MET A 84 -5.54 1.68 10.18
N GLU A 85 -4.96 2.85 9.99
CA GLU A 85 -5.61 4.14 10.30
C GLU A 85 -6.43 4.62 9.10
N ALA A 86 -5.84 4.57 7.90
CA ALA A 86 -6.48 5.00 6.68
C ALA A 86 -5.90 4.30 5.44
N THR A 87 -6.65 4.39 4.34
CA THR A 87 -6.19 4.04 3.00
C THR A 87 -6.80 5.01 2.00
N HIS A 88 -6.02 5.49 1.02
CA HIS A 88 -6.54 6.39 -0.01
C HIS A 88 -5.84 6.20 -1.36
N PRO A 89 -6.48 6.61 -2.47
CA PRO A 89 -5.78 6.85 -3.72
C PRO A 89 -4.82 8.02 -3.55
N GLU A 90 -3.71 7.93 -4.26
CA GLU A 90 -2.67 8.94 -4.31
C GLU A 90 -2.80 9.83 -5.55
N SER A 91 -1.83 10.73 -5.71
CA SER A 91 -1.73 11.72 -6.77
C SER A 91 -1.79 11.13 -8.18
N LEU A 92 -1.10 10.01 -8.41
CA LEU A 92 -0.97 9.38 -9.72
C LEU A 92 -2.03 8.29 -9.95
N PRO A 93 -2.44 8.07 -11.22
CA PRO A 93 -3.25 6.92 -11.58
C PRO A 93 -2.61 5.63 -11.08
N SER A 94 -3.42 4.77 -10.47
CA SER A 94 -3.00 3.48 -9.89
C SER A 94 -2.15 3.55 -8.62
N GLN A 95 -1.81 4.74 -8.13
CA GLN A 95 -1.08 4.89 -6.87
C GLN A 95 -2.05 4.90 -5.69
N HIS A 96 -1.67 4.21 -4.61
CA HIS A 96 -2.47 4.04 -3.40
C HIS A 96 -1.55 4.09 -2.18
N GLU A 97 -2.10 4.54 -1.06
CA GLU A 97 -1.38 4.62 0.21
C GLU A 97 -2.14 3.91 1.34
N LEU A 98 -1.36 3.32 2.24
CA LEU A 98 -1.77 2.76 3.52
C LEU A 98 -1.12 3.55 4.67
N ASN A 99 -1.93 4.03 5.62
CA ASN A 99 -1.45 4.65 6.86
C ASN A 99 -1.65 3.68 8.03
N PHE A 100 -0.58 3.30 8.71
CA PHE A 100 -0.65 2.38 9.86
C PHE A 100 -0.93 3.12 11.16
N VAL A 101 -1.71 2.49 12.05
CA VAL A 101 -1.85 2.99 13.43
C VAL A 101 -0.46 3.04 14.10
N PRO A 102 -0.05 4.18 14.68
CA PRO A 102 1.28 4.34 15.26
C PRO A 102 1.64 3.26 16.30
N ALA A 103 2.91 2.82 16.30
CA ALA A 103 3.42 1.81 17.22
C ALA A 103 4.85 2.11 17.67
N ASP A 104 5.41 1.29 18.57
CA ASP A 104 6.84 1.38 18.86
C ASP A 104 7.68 1.04 17.61
N PRO A 105 8.96 1.43 17.56
CA PRO A 105 9.74 1.39 16.32
C PRO A 105 9.92 -0.03 15.76
N LEU A 106 10.05 -1.05 16.61
CA LEU A 106 10.23 -2.43 16.15
C LEU A 106 8.91 -2.95 15.57
N THR A 107 7.83 -2.80 16.32
CA THR A 107 6.49 -3.21 15.86
C THR A 107 6.11 -2.53 14.55
N MET A 108 6.39 -1.23 14.40
CA MET A 108 6.08 -0.52 13.14
C MET A 108 6.92 -1.02 11.97
N ALA A 109 8.22 -1.32 12.18
CA ALA A 109 9.07 -1.88 11.15
C ALA A 109 8.59 -3.27 10.69
N ASP A 110 8.20 -4.13 11.63
CA ASP A 110 7.66 -5.45 11.33
C ASP A 110 6.33 -5.35 10.56
N ARG A 111 5.42 -4.48 11.02
CA ARG A 111 4.15 -4.20 10.33
C ARG A 111 4.37 -3.74 8.90
N HIS A 112 5.29 -2.80 8.68
CA HIS A 112 5.56 -2.25 7.35
C HIS A 112 6.05 -3.34 6.38
N ILE A 113 7.01 -4.17 6.79
CA ILE A 113 7.55 -5.23 5.93
C ILE A 113 6.51 -6.33 5.69
N ILE A 114 5.77 -6.76 6.73
CA ILE A 114 4.72 -7.77 6.56
C ILE A 114 3.63 -7.25 5.62
N ALA A 115 3.20 -6.00 5.77
CA ALA A 115 2.22 -5.40 4.86
C ALA A 115 2.76 -5.33 3.43
N LYS A 116 4.01 -4.91 3.24
CA LYS A 116 4.67 -4.85 1.94
C LYS A 116 4.71 -6.21 1.23
N HIS A 117 5.01 -7.28 1.96
CA HIS A 117 4.97 -8.63 1.38
C HIS A 117 3.54 -9.13 1.16
N GLY A 118 2.65 -8.92 2.13
CA GLY A 118 1.27 -9.40 2.08
C GLY A 118 0.47 -8.78 0.94
N ILE A 119 0.60 -7.47 0.69
CA ILE A 119 -0.14 -6.80 -0.40
C ILE A 119 0.35 -7.30 -1.76
N ARG A 120 1.65 -7.56 -1.90
CA ARG A 120 2.22 -8.16 -3.10
C ARG A 120 1.59 -9.52 -3.42
N ASP A 121 1.56 -10.39 -2.42
CA ASP A 121 1.01 -11.74 -2.56
C ASP A 121 -0.51 -11.70 -2.77
N MET A 122 -1.22 -10.74 -2.15
CA MET A 122 -2.64 -10.50 -2.41
C MET A 122 -2.90 -10.02 -3.83
N ALA A 123 -2.10 -9.11 -4.38
CA ALA A 123 -2.25 -8.65 -5.76
C ALA A 123 -2.13 -9.79 -6.76
N GLU A 124 -1.19 -10.71 -6.53
CA GLU A 124 -1.00 -11.89 -7.38
C GLU A 124 -2.26 -12.78 -7.41
N VAL A 125 -2.96 -12.96 -6.28
CA VAL A 125 -4.25 -13.69 -6.21
C VAL A 125 -5.33 -13.02 -7.07
N TRP A 126 -5.25 -11.71 -7.28
CA TRP A 126 -6.17 -10.95 -8.12
C TRP A 126 -5.78 -10.94 -9.62
N ASN A 127 -4.67 -11.60 -9.99
CA ASN A 127 -4.01 -11.49 -11.30
C ASN A 127 -3.51 -10.07 -11.62
N ASP A 128 -3.23 -9.31 -10.57
CA ASP A 128 -2.63 -7.98 -10.64
C ASP A 128 -1.17 -8.03 -10.18
N CYS A 129 -0.47 -6.92 -10.35
CA CYS A 129 0.87 -6.74 -9.83
C CYS A 129 1.00 -5.36 -9.20
N ILE A 130 1.82 -5.29 -8.16
CA ILE A 130 2.15 -4.03 -7.49
C ILE A 130 3.63 -3.69 -7.58
N PHE A 131 3.90 -2.39 -7.50
CA PHE A 131 5.22 -1.80 -7.37
C PHE A 131 5.25 -0.84 -6.19
N TYR A 132 6.37 -0.79 -5.47
CA TYR A 132 6.60 0.16 -4.37
C TYR A 132 7.57 1.24 -4.86
N GLY A 133 7.20 2.51 -4.65
CA GLY A 133 8.05 3.68 -4.94
C GLY A 133 9.30 3.78 -4.08
#